data_AF-A0AAV7LUP5-F1
#
_entry.id   AF-A0AAV7LUP5-F1
#
_cell.length_a   1.000
_cell.length_b   1.000
_cell.length_c   1.000
_cell.angle_alpha   90.00
_cell.angle_beta   90.00
_cell.angle_gamma   90.00
#
_symmetry.space_group_name_H-M   'P 1'
#
loop_
_entity.id
_entity.type
_entity.pdbx_description
1 polymer ?
#
loop_
_entity_poly.entity_id
_entity_poly.type
_entity_poly.pdbx_seq_one_letter_code
_entity_poly.pdbx_strand_id
1 'polypeptide(L)'
;MADREDWRPPRVCDDYWSEWKHCKSLRHRFHYYYTFGEMPSCQQWKTDYATCREWEKMHSPAAKEALCSSERSRLQEKKRYETVWTLRKTPPNDWYLPLRSEKPNQ
;
A
#
# COMPACT_ATOMS: atom_id res chain seq x y z
N MET A 1 -37.34 2.06 4.77
CA MET A 1 -36.38 2.87 5.55
C MET A 1 -35.01 2.39 5.12
N ALA A 2 -34.26 3.22 4.39
CA ALA A 2 -32.93 2.82 3.91
C ALA A 2 -32.03 2.65 5.14
N ASP A 3 -31.36 1.50 5.23
CA ASP A 3 -30.26 1.30 6.17
C ASP A 3 -29.35 2.53 6.11
N ARG A 4 -29.13 3.16 7.27
CA ARG A 4 -27.95 4.00 7.44
C ARG A 4 -26.78 3.05 7.30
N GLU A 5 -26.24 2.93 6.08
CA GLU A 5 -24.94 2.32 5.83
C GLU A 5 -23.93 3.09 6.69
N ASP A 6 -23.71 2.61 7.91
CA ASP A 6 -22.73 3.14 8.84
C ASP A 6 -21.38 3.00 8.15
N TRP A 7 -20.89 4.11 7.62
CA TRP A 7 -19.65 4.15 6.87
C TRP A 7 -18.53 3.57 7.73
N ARG A 8 -17.87 2.54 7.19
CA ARG A 8 -16.70 1.93 7.83
C ARG A 8 -15.44 2.50 7.21
N PRO A 9 -14.41 2.81 8.02
CA PRO A 9 -13.14 3.21 7.48
C PRO A 9 -12.55 2.09 6.60
N PRO A 10 -11.79 2.43 5.54
CA PRO A 10 -11.25 1.45 4.60
C PRO A 10 -10.37 0.37 5.25
N ARG A 11 -9.79 0.69 6.41
CA ARG A 11 -9.02 -0.22 7.27
C ARG A 11 -9.46 -0.02 8.72
N VAL A 12 -9.25 -1.02 9.57
CA VAL A 12 -9.48 -0.86 11.01
C VAL A 12 -8.40 0.05 11.61
N CYS A 13 -8.73 0.75 12.70
CA CYS A 13 -7.77 1.70 13.29
C CYS A 13 -6.46 1.03 13.73
N ASP A 14 -6.51 -0.23 14.17
CA ASP A 14 -5.31 -0.98 14.56
C ASP A 14 -4.35 -1.23 13.39
N ASP A 15 -4.86 -1.33 12.16
CA ASP A 15 -4.02 -1.47 10.97
C ASP A 15 -3.17 -0.22 10.78
N TYR A 16 -3.77 0.98 10.88
CA TYR A 16 -3.03 2.25 10.79
C TYR A 16 -1.93 2.36 11.85
N TRP A 17 -2.19 1.87 13.06
CA TRP A 17 -1.19 1.81 14.12
C TRP A 17 -0.05 0.83 13.81
N SER A 18 -0.39 -0.34 13.28
CA SER A 18 0.60 -1.35 12.87
C SER A 18 1.50 -0.83 11.76
N GLU A 19 0.93 -0.12 10.78
CA GLU A 19 1.66 0.50 9.65
C GLU A 19 2.56 1.64 10.13
N TRP A 20 2.10 2.45 11.08
CA TRP A 20 2.94 3.47 11.69
C TRP A 20 4.15 2.87 12.42
N LYS A 21 3.94 1.79 13.19
CA LYS A 21 5.02 1.04 13.85
C LYS A 21 5.98 0.44 12.82
N HIS A 22 5.45 -0.14 11.75
CA HIS A 22 6.24 -0.72 10.67
C HIS A 22 7.09 0.34 9.98
N CYS A 23 6.51 1.49 9.62
CA CYS A 23 7.21 2.61 9.00
C CYS A 23 8.36 3.11 9.89
N LYS A 24 8.16 3.15 11.21
CA LYS A 24 9.22 3.56 12.16
C LYS A 24 10.27 2.48 12.41
N SER A 25 10.04 1.24 12.01
CA SER A 25 10.98 0.15 12.26
C SER A 25 12.31 0.39 11.55
N LEU A 26 13.42 -0.03 12.18
CA LEU A 26 14.75 0.12 11.60
C LEU A 26 14.84 -0.57 10.24
N ARG A 27 14.29 -1.80 10.13
CA ARG A 27 14.28 -2.57 8.88
C ARG A 27 13.62 -1.80 7.74
N HIS A 28 12.46 -1.18 7.99
CA HIS A 28 11.76 -0.40 6.97
C HIS A 28 12.58 0.84 6.57
N ARG A 29 13.16 1.55 7.54
CA ARG A 29 14.01 2.72 7.28
C ARG A 29 15.24 2.39 6.44
N PHE A 30 15.93 1.30 6.77
CA PHE A 30 17.07 0.84 5.98
C PHE A 30 16.65 0.50 4.55
N HIS A 31 15.58 -0.29 4.38
CA HIS A 31 15.05 -0.60 3.06
C HIS A 31 14.73 0.67 2.27
N TYR A 32 13.96 1.59 2.84
CA TYR A 32 13.56 2.84 2.19
C TYR A 32 14.76 3.71 1.80
N TYR A 33 15.77 3.80 2.67
CA TYR A 33 17.00 4.54 2.38
C TYR A 33 17.77 3.94 1.20
N TYR A 34 17.90 2.61 1.13
CA TYR A 34 18.58 1.97 0.01
C TYR A 34 17.78 1.97 -1.30
N THR A 35 16.44 2.01 -1.24
CA THR A 35 15.61 2.06 -2.46
C THR A 35 15.43 3.47 -3.01
N PHE A 36 15.31 4.48 -2.14
CA PHE A 36 14.94 5.85 -2.54
C PHE A 36 15.98 6.92 -2.16
N GLY A 37 16.96 6.59 -1.31
CA GLY A 37 17.99 7.54 -0.87
C GLY A 37 17.56 8.50 0.24
N GLU A 38 16.32 8.40 0.72
CA GLU A 38 15.72 9.32 1.68
C GLU A 38 15.26 8.62 2.96
N MET A 39 14.85 9.38 3.97
CA MET A 39 14.17 8.82 5.15
C MET A 39 12.64 8.90 4.98
N PRO A 40 11.89 7.82 5.26
CA PRO A 40 10.45 7.81 5.07
C PRO A 40 9.74 8.74 6.07
N SER A 41 8.77 9.53 5.59
CA SER A 41 7.88 10.31 6.45
C SER A 41 6.74 9.44 7.00
N CYS A 42 6.85 9.04 8.27
CA CYS A 42 5.83 8.24 8.94
C CYS A 42 4.70 9.07 9.57
N GLN A 43 4.71 10.40 9.41
CA GLN A 43 3.74 11.27 10.08
C GLN A 43 2.31 11.01 9.59
N GLN A 44 2.14 10.74 8.29
CA GLN A 44 0.83 10.49 7.68
C GLN A 44 0.09 9.33 8.36
N TRP A 45 0.77 8.21 8.63
CA TRP A 45 0.19 7.07 9.33
C TRP A 45 -0.27 7.39 10.75
N LYS A 46 0.46 8.26 11.45
CA LYS A 46 0.09 8.71 12.80
C LYS A 46 -1.17 9.58 12.76
N THR A 47 -1.24 10.48 11.80
CA THR A 47 -2.41 11.34 11.58
C THR A 47 -3.63 10.50 11.22
N ASP A 48 -3.51 9.57 10.27
CA ASP A 48 -4.62 8.70 9.89
C ASP A 48 -5.11 7.84 11.05
N TYR A 49 -4.21 7.32 11.89
CA TYR A 49 -4.61 6.61 13.11
C TYR A 49 -5.44 7.51 14.04
N ALA A 50 -4.99 8.74 14.29
CA ALA A 50 -5.72 9.69 15.14
C ALA A 50 -7.11 10.03 14.56
N THR A 51 -7.17 10.29 13.26
CA THR A 51 -8.41 10.55 12.51
C THR A 51 -9.36 9.36 12.55
N CYS A 52 -8.83 8.14 12.44
CA CYS A 52 -9.63 6.91 12.56
C CYS A 52 -10.25 6.75 13.95
N ARG A 53 -9.46 7.00 15.01
CA ARG A 53 -9.96 6.96 16.40
C ARG A 53 -10.96 8.07 16.68
N GLU A 54 -10.82 9.22 16.03
CA GLU A 54 -11.81 10.31 16.09
C GLU A 54 -13.11 9.91 15.41
N TRP A 55 -13.05 9.26 14.25
CA TRP A 55 -14.22 8.70 13.59
C TRP A 55 -14.95 7.69 14.51
N GLU A 56 -14.25 6.72 15.10
CA GLU A 56 -14.88 5.74 16.00
C GLU A 56 -15.61 6.38 17.19
N LYS A 57 -15.12 7.51 17.70
CA LYS A 57 -15.71 8.20 18.86
C LYS A 57 -16.84 9.15 18.49
N MET A 58 -16.65 9.94 17.43
CA MET A 58 -17.47 11.12 17.13
C MET A 58 -18.29 10.96 15.83
N HIS A 59 -17.96 9.96 15.01
CA HIS A 59 -18.49 9.76 13.65
C HIS A 59 -18.45 11.05 12.82
N SER A 60 -17.34 11.78 12.96
CA SER A 60 -17.15 13.10 12.34
C SER A 60 -17.04 13.00 10.81
N PRO A 61 -17.84 13.73 10.03
CA PRO A 61 -17.77 13.69 8.57
C PRO A 61 -16.40 14.15 8.03
N ALA A 62 -15.74 15.09 8.74
CA ALA A 62 -14.40 15.56 8.39
C ALA A 62 -13.35 14.44 8.55
N ALA A 63 -13.46 13.62 9.61
CA ALA A 63 -12.57 12.49 9.81
C ALA A 63 -12.73 11.44 8.70
N LYS A 64 -13.98 11.19 8.29
CA LYS A 64 -14.29 10.32 7.15
C LYS A 64 -13.64 10.81 5.85
N GLU A 65 -13.79 12.09 5.53
CA GLU A 65 -13.22 12.68 4.31
C GLU A 65 -11.68 12.67 4.31
N ALA A 66 -11.07 12.99 5.45
CA ALA A 66 -9.63 12.93 5.63
C ALA A 66 -9.06 11.52 5.42
N LEU A 67 -9.71 10.48 5.94
CA LEU A 67 -9.28 9.08 5.72
C LEU A 67 -9.48 8.64 4.28
N CYS A 68 -10.60 9.03 3.65
CA CYS A 68 -10.85 8.68 2.25
C CYS A 68 -9.83 9.35 1.33
N SER A 69 -9.49 10.61 1.58
CA SER A 69 -8.48 11.33 0.79
C SER A 69 -7.08 10.73 0.98
N SER A 70 -6.68 10.38 2.21
CA SER A 70 -5.36 9.79 2.45
C SER A 70 -5.20 8.41 1.81
N GLU A 71 -6.22 7.54 1.85
CA GLU A 71 -6.18 6.25 1.15
C GLU A 71 -6.20 6.42 -0.38
N ARG A 72 -6.94 7.38 -0.91
CA ARG A 72 -6.91 7.69 -2.35
C ARG A 72 -5.52 8.13 -2.80
N SER A 73 -4.85 9.02 -2.06
CA SER A 73 -3.47 9.43 -2.34
C SER A 73 -2.51 8.25 -2.31
N ARG A 74 -2.65 7.32 -1.35
CA ARG A 74 -1.84 6.08 -1.31
C ARG A 74 -2.05 5.21 -2.55
N LEU A 75 -3.28 5.04 -3.00
CA LEU A 75 -3.59 4.25 -4.20
C LEU A 75 -3.02 4.92 -5.45
N GLN A 76 -3.01 6.24 -5.52
CA GLN A 76 -2.39 6.99 -6.61
C GLN A 76 -0.87 6.81 -6.62
N GLU A 77 -0.19 6.91 -5.48
CA GLU A 77 1.26 6.70 -5.41
C GLU A 77 1.64 5.27 -5.82
N LYS A 78 0.85 4.26 -5.41
CA LYS A 78 1.06 2.87 -5.86
C LYS A 78 0.93 2.71 -7.37
N LYS A 79 0.04 3.47 -8.02
CA LYS A 79 -0.18 3.44 -9.46
C LYS A 79 0.86 4.24 -10.25
N ARG A 80 1.66 5.07 -9.59
CA ARG A 80 2.66 5.92 -10.24
C ARG A 80 3.69 5.12 -11.03
N TYR A 81 4.02 3.92 -10.56
CA TYR A 81 4.97 3.04 -11.23
C TYR A 81 4.22 2.12 -12.19
N GLU A 82 4.45 2.31 -13.49
CA GLU A 82 3.90 1.44 -14.51
C GLU A 82 4.49 0.03 -14.35
N THR A 83 3.63 -0.99 -14.39
CA THR A 83 4.07 -2.37 -14.29
C THR A 83 4.88 -2.73 -15.52
N VAL A 84 6.18 -2.97 -15.35
CA VAL A 84 7.08 -3.42 -16.43
C VAL A 84 6.56 -4.71 -17.08
N TRP A 85 5.88 -5.56 -16.30
CA TRP A 85 5.31 -6.82 -16.75
C TRP A 85 3.81 -6.70 -16.95
N THR A 86 3.34 -7.02 -18.15
CA THR A 86 1.91 -7.17 -18.43
C THR A 86 1.40 -8.52 -17.89
N LEU A 87 0.15 -8.54 -17.43
CA LEU A 87 -0.48 -9.77 -16.97
C LEU A 87 -0.66 -10.73 -18.15
N ARG A 88 0.06 -11.86 -18.15
CA ARG A 88 -0.05 -12.89 -19.20
C ARG A 88 -1.39 -13.61 -19.11
N LYS A 89 -2.10 -13.72 -20.24
CA LYS A 89 -3.38 -14.46 -20.32
C LYS A 89 -3.17 -15.97 -20.46
N THR A 90 -2.12 -16.38 -21.16
CA THR A 90 -1.76 -17.77 -21.39
C THR A 90 -0.24 -17.94 -21.24
N PRO A 91 0.24 -19.13 -20.84
CA PRO A 91 1.66 -19.42 -20.85
C PRO A 91 2.20 -19.36 -22.29
N PRO A 92 3.50 -19.03 -22.47
CA PRO A 92 4.17 -19.19 -23.77
C PRO A 92 4.04 -20.63 -24.28
N ASN A 93 3.87 -20.84 -25.59
CA ASN A 93 3.64 -22.18 -26.14
C ASN A 93 4.82 -23.15 -25.89
N ASP A 94 6.03 -22.62 -25.75
CA ASP A 94 7.27 -23.35 -25.57
C ASP A 94 7.71 -23.46 -24.09
N TRP A 95 6.83 -23.11 -23.15
CA TRP A 95 7.15 -23.13 -21.70
C TRP A 95 7.58 -24.51 -21.18
N TYR A 96 7.18 -25.59 -21.85
CA TYR A 96 7.48 -26.98 -21.48
C TYR A 96 8.82 -27.48 -22.05
N LEU A 97 9.47 -26.72 -22.92
CA LEU A 97 10.76 -27.12 -23.48
C LEU A 97 11.88 -26.96 -22.45
N PRO A 98 12.86 -27.89 -22.40
CA PRO A 98 14.01 -27.73 -21.54
C PRO A 98 14.78 -26.45 -21.91
N LEU A 99 15.24 -25.71 -20.90
CA LEU A 99 16.10 -24.54 -21.11
C LEU A 99 17.29 -24.98 -21.97
N ARG A 100 17.54 -24.27 -23.09
CA ARG A 100 18.71 -24.55 -23.93
C ARG A 100 19.94 -24.35 -23.05
N SER A 101 20.60 -25.44 -22.66
CA SER A 101 21.94 -25.41 -22.08
C SER A 101 22.82 -24.64 -23.06
N GLU A 102 23.45 -23.56 -22.60
CA GLU A 102 24.31 -22.73 -23.43
C GLU A 102 25.23 -23.63 -24.25
N LYS A 103 25.15 -23.52 -25.58
CA LYS A 103 26.07 -24.24 -26.45
C LYS A 103 27.46 -23.68 -26.15
N PRO A 104 28.46 -24.51 -25.83
CA PRO A 104 29.82 -24.02 -25.68
C PRO A 104 30.22 -23.37 -27.01
N ASN A 105 30.65 -22.11 -26.95
CA ASN A 105 31.18 -21.38 -28.10
C ASN A 105 32.30 -22.23 -28.71
N GLN A 106 32.15 -22.58 -29.99
CA GLN A 106 33.10 -23.34 -30.79
C GLN A 106 33.91 -22.39 -31.66
#